data_AF-A0A117L366-F1
#
_entry.id   AF-A0A117L366-F1
#
_cell.length_a   1.000
_cell.length_b   1.000
_cell.length_c   1.000
_cell.angle_alpha   90.00
_cell.angle_beta   90.00
_cell.angle_gamma   90.00
#
_symmetry.space_group_name_H-M   'P 1'
#
loop_
_entity.id
_entity.type
_entity.pdbx_description
1 polymer ?
#
loop_
_entity_poly.entity_id
_entity_poly.type
_entity_poly.pdbx_seq_one_letter_code
_entity_poly.pdbx_strand_id
1 'polypeptide(L)'
;MQLSKILFLKIIKNGIKVMNFLGNGIIKFRMYPEGSRQLSEGFSKNISSGALTGGILSFLLALIWISGFYYSFTSFRTPLWWSMIYFIFSLIVYLLSKPLGDYRWYDAFLYPLHFTFFAAVFFHSLYKTLVLKKVTWRGREIKIR
;
A
#
# COMPACT_ATOMS: atom_id res chain seq x y z
N MET A 1 -20.16 10.88 -8.67
CA MET A 1 -19.59 9.86 -7.75
C MET A 1 -20.63 9.21 -6.83
N GLN A 2 -21.69 9.92 -6.38
CA GLN A 2 -22.77 9.30 -5.59
C GLN A 2 -23.65 8.32 -6.40
N LEU A 3 -23.89 8.59 -7.69
CA LEU A 3 -24.72 7.73 -8.55
C LEU A 3 -24.16 6.31 -8.75
N SER A 4 -22.84 6.17 -8.94
CA SER A 4 -22.22 4.85 -9.15
C SER A 4 -22.25 3.98 -7.89
N LYS A 5 -22.13 4.59 -6.71
CA LYS A 5 -22.23 3.88 -5.43
C LYS A 5 -23.66 3.37 -5.17
N ILE A 6 -24.66 4.20 -5.47
CA ILE A 6 -26.08 3.83 -5.32
C ILE A 6 -26.44 2.69 -6.29
N LEU A 7 -25.99 2.78 -7.55
CA LEU A 7 -26.19 1.75 -8.55
C LEU A 7 -25.54 0.41 -8.14
N PHE A 8 -24.28 0.47 -7.68
CA PHE A 8 -23.55 -0.72 -7.21
C PHE A 8 -24.25 -1.41 -6.03
N LEU A 9 -24.71 -0.63 -5.04
CA LEU A 9 -25.48 -1.16 -3.91
C LEU A 9 -26.82 -1.76 -4.35
N LYS A 10 -27.47 -1.17 -5.36
CA LYS A 10 -28.72 -1.70 -5.93
C LYS A 10 -28.49 -3.03 -6.66
N ILE A 11 -27.39 -3.16 -7.40
CA ILE A 11 -26.97 -4.40 -8.07
C ILE A 11 -26.74 -5.52 -7.05
N ILE A 12 -26.00 -5.23 -5.96
CA ILE A 12 -25.77 -6.21 -4.88
C ILE A 12 -27.09 -6.59 -4.18
N LYS A 13 -27.95 -5.61 -3.87
CA LYS A 13 -29.25 -5.86 -3.24
C LYS A 13 -30.18 -6.74 -4.08
N ASN A 14 -30.07 -6.67 -5.40
CA ASN A 14 -30.83 -7.51 -6.33
C ASN A 14 -30.18 -8.88 -6.59
N GLY A 15 -29.15 -9.28 -5.82
CA GLY A 15 -28.51 -10.58 -5.95
C GLY A 15 -27.69 -10.76 -7.23
N ILE A 16 -27.42 -9.68 -7.96
CA ILE A 16 -26.64 -9.75 -9.19
C ILE A 16 -25.17 -9.95 -8.81
N LYS A 17 -24.59 -11.06 -9.28
CA LYS A 17 -23.19 -11.40 -9.02
C LYS A 17 -22.28 -10.36 -9.67
N VAL A 18 -21.51 -9.65 -8.85
CA VAL A 18 -20.46 -8.75 -9.32
C VAL A 18 -19.12 -9.45 -9.22
N MET A 19 -18.35 -9.42 -10.30
CA MET A 19 -16.99 -9.98 -10.35
C MET A 19 -16.02 -8.84 -10.64
N ASN A 20 -14.89 -8.84 -9.93
CA ASN A 20 -13.78 -7.95 -10.23
C ASN A 20 -12.71 -8.76 -10.96
N PHE A 21 -12.20 -8.22 -12.06
CA PHE A 21 -11.18 -8.85 -12.87
C PHE A 21 -9.91 -8.02 -12.81
N LEU A 22 -8.78 -8.69 -12.63
CA LEU A 22 -7.48 -8.07 -12.88
C LEU A 22 -7.35 -7.86 -14.39
N GLY A 23 -6.84 -6.70 -14.80
CA GLY A 23 -6.66 -6.38 -16.21
C GLY A 23 -5.70 -7.32 -16.95
N ASN A 24 -4.91 -8.13 -16.23
CA ASN A 24 -4.03 -9.18 -16.74
C ASN A 24 -3.21 -8.76 -17.99
N GLY A 25 -2.67 -7.54 -17.97
CA GLY A 25 -1.89 -6.96 -19.08
C GLY A 25 -2.70 -6.31 -20.22
N ILE A 26 -4.03 -6.47 -20.26
CA ILE A 26 -4.92 -5.89 -21.27
C ILE A 26 -5.11 -4.39 -21.04
N ILE A 27 -5.17 -3.96 -19.78
CA ILE A 27 -5.38 -2.57 -19.38
C ILE A 27 -4.14 -2.09 -18.63
N LYS A 28 -3.47 -1.07 -19.17
CA LYS A 28 -2.37 -0.37 -18.49
C LYS A 28 -2.85 1.00 -18.03
N PHE A 29 -2.74 1.25 -16.73
CA PHE A 29 -3.15 2.51 -16.13
C PHE A 29 -2.06 3.05 -15.20
N ARG A 30 -1.67 4.31 -15.41
CA ARG A 30 -0.76 5.02 -14.51
C ARG A 30 -1.57 5.84 -13.51
N MET A 31 -1.65 5.36 -12.27
CA MET A 31 -2.42 6.03 -11.21
C MET A 31 -1.86 7.39 -10.80
N TYR A 32 -0.53 7.56 -10.88
CA TYR A 32 0.17 8.77 -10.45
C TYR A 32 1.07 9.31 -11.58
N PRO A 33 0.50 10.01 -12.58
CA PRO A 33 1.27 10.61 -13.67
C PRO A 33 2.26 11.68 -13.18
N GLU A 34 1.90 12.46 -12.17
CA GLU A 34 2.71 13.57 -11.61
C GLU A 34 3.81 13.09 -10.64
N GLY A 35 4.04 11.78 -10.55
CA GLY A 35 5.16 11.19 -9.82
C GLY A 35 4.95 11.03 -8.31
N SER A 36 6.06 11.02 -7.58
CA SER A 36 6.13 10.61 -6.16
C SER A 36 5.39 11.55 -5.21
N ARG A 37 5.27 12.84 -5.54
CA ARG A 37 4.47 13.80 -4.77
C ARG A 37 2.98 13.47 -4.81
N GLN A 38 2.45 13.19 -5.99
CA GLN A 38 1.05 12.81 -6.14
C GLN A 38 0.77 11.44 -5.52
N LEU A 39 1.73 10.51 -5.61
CA LEU A 39 1.71 9.22 -4.92
C LEU A 39 1.63 9.41 -3.40
N SER A 40 2.50 10.24 -2.82
CA SER A 40 2.54 10.45 -1.36
C SER A 40 1.29 11.17 -0.85
N GLU A 41 0.76 12.16 -1.56
CA GLU A 41 -0.54 12.79 -1.27
C GLU A 41 -1.70 11.78 -1.38
N GLY A 42 -1.65 10.95 -2.43
CA GLY A 42 -2.51 9.79 -2.70
C GLY A 42 -2.67 8.87 -1.51
N PHE A 43 -1.54 8.31 -1.08
CA PHE A 43 -1.46 7.37 0.03
C PHE A 43 -1.73 8.05 1.37
N SER A 44 -1.21 9.26 1.57
CA SER A 44 -1.40 10.00 2.83
C SER A 44 -2.86 10.26 3.17
N LYS A 45 -3.74 10.36 2.16
CA LYS A 45 -5.19 10.51 2.38
C LYS A 45 -5.85 9.24 2.91
N ASN A 46 -5.42 8.07 2.45
CA ASN A 46 -6.15 6.83 2.68
C ASN A 46 -5.53 5.94 3.75
N ILE A 47 -4.20 6.01 3.93
CA ILE A 47 -3.48 5.05 4.77
C ILE A 47 -3.76 5.25 6.26
N SER A 48 -3.89 6.50 6.73
CA SER A 48 -4.26 6.79 8.12
C SER A 48 -5.69 6.38 8.44
N SER A 49 -6.64 6.72 7.57
CA SER A 49 -8.03 6.30 7.73
C SER A 49 -8.16 4.77 7.74
N GLY A 50 -7.46 4.07 6.83
CA GLY A 50 -7.47 2.61 6.77
C GLY A 50 -6.89 1.96 8.02
N ALA A 51 -5.78 2.50 8.55
CA ALA A 51 -5.18 2.01 9.79
C ALA A 51 -6.10 2.20 11.00
N LEU A 52 -6.84 3.32 11.06
CA LEU A 52 -7.77 3.61 12.15
C LEU A 52 -9.06 2.77 12.07
N THR A 53 -9.58 2.49 10.87
CA THR A 53 -10.84 1.75 10.69
C THR A 53 -10.68 0.22 10.62
N GLY A 54 -9.46 -0.28 10.36
CA GLY A 54 -9.19 -1.71 10.14
C GLY A 54 -9.21 -2.59 11.40
N GLY A 55 -9.35 -1.99 12.58
CA GLY A 55 -9.29 -2.69 13.87
C GLY A 55 -7.87 -2.98 14.34
N ILE A 56 -7.69 -3.09 15.67
CA ILE A 56 -6.37 -3.22 16.30
C ILE A 56 -5.64 -4.52 15.89
N LEU A 57 -6.37 -5.62 15.73
CA LEU A 57 -5.77 -6.91 15.39
C LEU A 57 -5.16 -6.89 13.97
N SER A 58 -5.91 -6.39 12.99
CA SER A 58 -5.42 -6.23 11.61
C SER A 58 -4.20 -5.33 11.55
N PHE A 59 -4.21 -4.26 12.34
CA PHE A 59 -3.07 -3.34 12.46
C PHE A 59 -1.83 -4.03 13.04
N LEU A 60 -1.97 -4.79 14.14
CA LEU A 60 -0.87 -5.53 14.74
C LEU A 60 -0.31 -6.61 13.79
N LEU A 61 -1.17 -7.34 13.09
CA LEU A 61 -0.75 -8.32 12.09
C LEU A 61 0.03 -7.65 10.94
N ALA A 62 -0.45 -6.51 10.44
CA ALA A 62 0.27 -5.74 9.43
C ALA A 62 1.62 -5.24 9.95
N LEU A 63 1.69 -4.78 11.20
CA LEU A 63 2.95 -4.36 11.83
C LEU A 63 3.94 -5.52 11.95
N ILE A 64 3.50 -6.68 12.45
CA ILE A 64 4.34 -7.88 12.55
C ILE A 64 4.85 -8.29 11.17
N TRP A 65 3.96 -8.32 10.18
CA TRP A 65 4.29 -8.65 8.80
C TRP A 65 5.35 -7.72 8.22
N ILE A 66 5.13 -6.40 8.31
CA ILE A 66 6.05 -5.36 7.83
C ILE A 66 7.40 -5.43 8.59
N SER A 67 7.38 -5.70 9.90
CA SER A 67 8.59 -5.84 10.71
C SER A 67 9.46 -7.00 10.23
N GLY A 68 8.86 -8.10 9.76
CA GLY A 68 9.59 -9.21 9.15
C GLY A 68 10.43 -8.79 7.93
N PHE A 69 9.90 -7.91 7.07
CA PHE A 69 10.65 -7.39 5.91
C PHE A 69 11.86 -6.54 6.34
N TYR A 70 11.70 -5.73 7.39
CA TYR A 70 12.80 -4.93 7.94
C TYR A 70 13.86 -5.80 8.60
N TYR A 71 13.44 -6.79 9.38
CA TYR A 71 14.36 -7.76 9.99
C TYR A 71 15.18 -8.48 8.92
N SER A 72 14.51 -8.96 7.87
CA SER A 72 15.13 -9.64 6.73
C SER A 72 16.21 -8.78 6.04
N PHE A 73 16.02 -7.47 5.96
CA PHE A 73 17.04 -6.55 5.43
C PHE A 73 18.28 -6.45 6.34
N THR A 74 18.11 -6.53 7.67
CA THR A 74 19.25 -6.47 8.60
C THR A 74 20.09 -7.74 8.63
N SER A 75 19.56 -8.86 8.12
CA SER A 75 20.23 -10.17 8.07
C SER A 75 21.47 -10.21 7.15
N PHE A 76 21.75 -9.15 6.39
CA PHE A 76 23.03 -8.98 5.68
C PHE A 76 24.24 -8.79 6.60
N ARG A 77 24.03 -8.39 7.86
CA ARG A 77 25.10 -8.16 8.84
C ARG A 77 25.54 -9.42 9.60
N THR A 78 24.92 -10.56 9.30
CA THR A 78 25.08 -11.84 10.01
C THR A 78 25.69 -12.91 9.10
N PRO A 79 26.10 -14.09 9.63
CA PRO A 79 26.74 -15.15 8.83
C PRO A 79 25.92 -15.56 7.61
N LEU A 80 26.59 -16.08 6.56
CA LEU A 80 26.04 -16.35 5.22
C LEU A 80 24.67 -17.06 5.20
N TRP A 81 24.42 -17.97 6.14
CA TRP A 81 23.14 -18.67 6.27
C TRP A 81 21.96 -17.73 6.55
N TRP A 82 22.16 -16.70 7.37
CA TRP A 82 21.14 -15.71 7.71
C TRP A 82 20.83 -14.78 6.53
N SER A 83 21.78 -14.57 5.62
CA SER A 83 21.55 -13.79 4.40
C SER A 83 20.52 -14.45 3.47
N MET A 84 20.28 -15.77 3.59
CA MET A 84 19.23 -16.47 2.83
C MET A 84 17.82 -15.94 3.15
N ILE A 85 17.60 -15.40 4.35
CA ILE A 85 16.32 -14.82 4.77
C ILE A 85 15.95 -13.65 3.83
N TYR A 86 16.92 -12.82 3.48
CA TYR A 86 16.70 -11.72 2.54
C TYR A 86 16.23 -12.21 1.17
N PHE A 87 16.88 -13.24 0.63
CA PHE A 87 16.49 -13.82 -0.67
C PHE A 87 15.11 -14.47 -0.63
N ILE A 88 14.75 -15.15 0.46
CA ILE A 88 13.41 -15.72 0.65
C ILE A 88 12.36 -14.62 0.67
N PHE A 89 12.58 -13.55 1.42
CA PHE A 89 11.65 -12.42 1.45
C PHE A 89 11.57 -11.70 0.11
N SER A 90 12.69 -11.51 -0.59
CA SER A 90 12.69 -10.96 -1.95
C SER A 90 11.86 -11.83 -2.91
N LEU A 91 11.97 -13.16 -2.83
CA LEU A 91 11.14 -14.08 -3.60
C LEU A 91 9.65 -13.94 -3.23
N ILE A 92 9.32 -13.84 -1.94
CA ILE A 92 7.94 -13.60 -1.49
C ILE A 92 7.40 -12.29 -2.10
N VAL A 93 8.16 -11.19 -2.05
CA VAL A 93 7.76 -9.92 -2.68
C VAL A 93 7.56 -10.09 -4.19
N TYR A 94 8.45 -10.80 -4.87
CA TYR A 94 8.33 -11.05 -6.30
C TYR A 94 7.04 -11.80 -6.65
N LEU A 95 6.74 -12.89 -5.93
CA LEU A 95 5.53 -13.69 -6.15
C LEU A 95 4.26 -12.90 -5.87
N LEU A 96 4.24 -12.09 -4.81
CA LEU A 96 3.09 -11.27 -4.44
C LEU A 96 2.87 -10.07 -5.36
N SER A 97 3.94 -9.51 -5.94
CA SER A 97 3.85 -8.34 -6.82
C SER A 97 3.47 -8.69 -8.26
N LYS A 98 3.87 -9.87 -8.76
CA LYS A 98 3.62 -10.31 -10.14
C LYS A 98 2.16 -10.18 -10.61
N PRO A 99 1.12 -10.59 -9.85
CA PRO A 99 -0.27 -10.43 -10.30
C PRO A 99 -0.79 -8.98 -10.20
N LEU A 100 -0.06 -8.09 -9.52
CA LEU A 100 -0.50 -6.71 -9.23
C LEU A 100 -0.04 -5.71 -10.30
N GLY A 101 0.93 -6.04 -11.14
CA GLY A 101 1.43 -5.15 -12.19
C GLY A 101 2.69 -5.63 -12.88
N ASP A 102 3.21 -4.78 -13.78
CA ASP A 102 4.43 -5.04 -14.58
C ASP A 102 5.72 -4.81 -13.75
N TYR A 103 5.85 -5.46 -12.59
CA TYR A 103 7.04 -5.39 -11.74
C TYR A 103 8.14 -6.32 -12.24
N ARG A 104 9.38 -5.85 -12.20
CA ARG A 104 10.58 -6.60 -12.58
C ARG A 104 11.22 -7.23 -11.34
N TRP A 105 12.09 -8.22 -11.55
CA TRP A 105 12.75 -8.93 -10.45
C TRP A 105 13.57 -8.00 -9.54
N TYR A 106 14.16 -6.94 -10.10
CA TYR A 106 14.93 -5.97 -9.30
C TYR A 106 14.05 -5.10 -8.40
N ASP A 107 12.77 -4.91 -8.73
CA ASP A 107 11.83 -4.18 -7.85
C ASP A 107 11.60 -4.97 -6.56
N ALA A 108 11.52 -6.29 -6.68
CA ALA A 108 11.41 -7.21 -5.55
C ALA A 108 12.71 -7.36 -4.77
N PHE A 109 13.87 -7.20 -5.40
CA PHE A 109 15.15 -7.11 -4.69
C PHE A 109 15.27 -5.79 -3.92
N LEU A 110 14.96 -4.67 -4.58
CA LEU A 110 14.94 -3.34 -3.98
C LEU A 110 13.72 -3.07 -3.10
N TYR A 111 13.05 -4.11 -2.60
CA TYR A 111 11.90 -3.96 -1.68
C TYR A 111 12.22 -3.09 -0.45
N PRO A 112 13.42 -3.12 0.17
CA PRO A 112 13.68 -2.31 1.37
C PRO A 112 13.53 -0.82 1.07
N LEU A 113 13.99 -0.37 -0.10
CA LEU A 113 13.85 1.02 -0.54
C LEU A 113 12.37 1.42 -0.67
N HIS A 114 11.56 0.56 -1.29
CA HIS A 114 10.12 0.79 -1.46
C HIS A 114 9.39 0.83 -0.11
N PHE A 115 9.70 -0.12 0.79
CA PHE A 115 9.09 -0.20 2.11
C PHE A 115 9.45 1.01 2.97
N THR A 116 10.71 1.44 2.95
CA THR A 116 11.13 2.67 3.65
C THR A 116 10.41 3.91 3.12
N PHE A 117 10.24 4.03 1.80
CA PHE A 117 9.45 5.12 1.21
C PHE A 117 8.01 5.11 1.74
N PHE A 118 7.32 3.96 1.71
CA PHE A 118 5.95 3.87 2.18
C PHE A 118 5.82 4.05 3.70
N ALA A 119 6.80 3.62 4.49
CA ALA A 119 6.84 3.91 5.93
C ALA A 119 6.96 5.41 6.20
N ALA A 120 7.84 6.12 5.48
CA ALA A 120 7.95 7.57 5.60
C ALA A 120 6.63 8.28 5.24
N VAL A 121 5.97 7.85 4.16
CA VAL A 121 4.64 8.36 3.78
C VAL A 121 3.58 8.05 4.85
N PHE A 122 3.62 6.85 5.45
CA PHE A 122 2.71 6.47 6.53
C PHE A 122 2.88 7.36 7.77
N PHE A 123 4.10 7.54 8.27
CA PHE A 123 4.36 8.38 9.45
C PHE A 123 4.01 9.84 9.17
N HIS A 124 4.31 10.36 7.98
CA HIS A 124 3.92 11.69 7.57
C HIS A 124 2.39 11.86 7.50
N SER A 125 1.68 10.86 6.98
CA SER A 125 0.20 10.82 6.98
C SER A 125 -0.37 10.78 8.39
N LEU A 126 0.22 9.96 9.26
CA LEU A 126 -0.21 9.82 10.65
C LEU A 126 0.00 11.14 11.41
N TYR A 127 1.14 11.79 11.24
CA TYR A 127 1.43 13.12 11.81
C TYR A 127 0.41 14.15 11.35
N LYS A 128 0.13 14.22 10.04
CA LYS A 128 -0.89 15.12 9.47
C LYS A 128 -2.30 14.84 10.01
N THR A 129 -2.64 13.58 10.26
CA THR A 129 -3.97 13.17 10.70
C THR A 129 -4.17 13.40 12.19
N LEU A 130 -3.22 12.96 13.02
CA LEU A 130 -3.33 13.03 14.48
C LEU A 130 -3.00 14.42 15.05
N VAL A 131 -1.96 15.08 14.52
CA VAL A 131 -1.47 16.37 15.03
C VAL A 131 -2.12 17.53 14.29
N LEU A 132 -2.01 17.55 12.95
CA LEU A 132 -2.45 18.69 12.16
C LEU A 132 -3.95 18.65 11.82
N LYS A 133 -4.61 17.49 11.97
CA LYS A 133 -6.02 17.26 11.57
C LYS A 133 -6.34 17.79 10.16
N LYS A 134 -5.40 17.65 9.24
CA LYS A 134 -5.48 18.20 7.88
C LYS A 134 -4.92 17.20 6.86
N VAL A 135 -5.61 17.02 5.74
CA VAL A 135 -5.09 16.31 4.57
C VAL A 135 -5.04 17.27 3.38
N THR A 136 -3.88 17.36 2.73
CA THR A 136 -3.73 17.98 1.41
C THR A 136 -4.14 16.99 0.32
N TRP A 137 -5.12 17.37 -0.51
CA TRP A 137 -5.59 16.58 -1.65
C TRP A 137 -5.66 17.43 -2.91
N ARG A 138 -4.82 17.12 -3.92
CA ARG A 138 -4.78 17.83 -5.20
C ARG A 138 -4.73 19.36 -5.01
N GLY A 139 -3.82 19.82 -4.16
CA GLY A 139 -3.63 21.24 -3.85
C GLY A 139 -4.66 21.88 -2.91
N ARG A 140 -5.64 21.12 -2.39
CA ARG A 140 -6.64 21.63 -1.43
C ARG A 140 -6.44 21.03 -0.04
N GLU A 141 -6.44 21.86 0.99
CA GLU A 141 -6.47 21.40 2.39
C GLU A 141 -7.90 21.01 2.79
N ILE A 142 -8.07 19.79 3.29
CA ILE A 142 -9.31 19.30 3.87
C ILE A 142 -9.06 19.12 5.36
N LYS A 143 -9.77 19.87 6.20
CA LYS A 143 -9.78 19.64 7.66
C LYS A 143 -10.49 18.32 7.95
N ILE A 144 -9.82 17.48 8.70
CA ILE A 144 -10.36 16.25 9.27
C ILE A 144 -10.93 16.65 10.62
N ARG A 145 -12.22 16.38 10.86
CA ARG A 145 -12.86 16.69 12.14
C ARG A 145 -12.56 15.60 13.16
#